data_AF-A0AAD6MKI1-F1
#
_entry.id   AF-A0AAD6MKI1-F1
#
_cell.length_a   1.000
_cell.length_b   1.000
_cell.length_c   1.000
_cell.angle_alpha   90.00
_cell.angle_beta   90.00
_cell.angle_gamma   90.00
#
_symmetry.space_group_name_H-M   'P 1'
#
loop_
_entity.id
_entity.type
_entity.pdbx_description
1 polymer ?
#
loop_
_entity_poly.entity_id
_entity_poly.type
_entity_poly.pdbx_seq_one_letter_code
_entity_poly.pdbx_strand_id
1 'polypeptide(L)'
;MEGWMLSFVTSLVEFLSKVKKINDACFGMSLFASKSIQTGECILRVPYNVQIAPDNLLPKVASLLDNEVGNVAKLAIVILIEQKRGQESEWAPYISCLPRPGEMHSTIFWSKSELDMIHQSTVYQETIKEKYQIEKDFLKIKLALDHSPEILDGITLEDFIHAYALVRSRAWGSTRGVSLIPFADFSNHDGVSEAFILNDEDKQVSEVIADRNFAPHEEVLIRYGKFSNAALLLEFGFIVPHNIHDQVQIHIDVPNHDFLGEMKLDILRRHHLPTTRYANDFKFSGDSFIIKEVRKRSATITTCVCSCSLLQLFSRFN
;
A
#
# COMPACT_ATOMS: atom_id res chain seq x y z
N MET A 1 10.54 -26.45 -10.87
CA MET A 1 11.51 -26.11 -9.81
C MET A 1 12.75 -25.39 -10.35
N GLU A 2 13.43 -25.86 -11.41
CA GLU A 2 14.68 -25.19 -11.88
C GLU A 2 14.49 -23.75 -12.38
N GLY A 3 13.39 -23.45 -13.10
CA GLY A 3 13.18 -22.12 -13.69
C GLY A 3 12.87 -20.99 -12.68
N TRP A 4 12.09 -21.28 -11.63
CA TRP A 4 11.77 -20.31 -10.57
C TRP A 4 13.02 -19.99 -9.75
N MET A 5 13.73 -21.04 -9.30
CA MET A 5 14.92 -20.89 -8.47
C MET A 5 16.03 -20.15 -9.22
N LEU A 6 16.22 -20.44 -10.51
CA LEU A 6 17.16 -19.70 -11.34
C LEU A 6 16.76 -18.22 -11.44
N SER A 7 15.49 -17.92 -11.71
CA SER A 7 14.99 -16.53 -11.81
C SER A 7 15.16 -15.77 -10.48
N PHE A 8 14.84 -16.41 -9.35
CA PHE A 8 15.01 -15.86 -8.02
C PHE A 8 16.48 -15.58 -7.71
N VAL A 9 17.37 -16.56 -7.95
CA VAL A 9 18.81 -16.42 -7.70
C VAL A 9 19.41 -15.36 -8.62
N THR A 10 19.03 -15.28 -9.89
CA THR A 10 19.50 -14.22 -10.80
C THR A 10 19.09 -12.84 -10.29
N SER A 11 17.82 -12.67 -9.90
CA SER A 11 17.33 -11.41 -9.33
C SER A 11 18.07 -11.05 -8.04
N LEU A 12 18.28 -12.04 -7.16
CA LEU A 12 19.01 -11.89 -5.91
C LEU A 12 20.48 -11.50 -6.13
N VAL A 13 21.17 -12.14 -7.08
CA VAL A 13 22.58 -11.84 -7.40
C VAL A 13 22.70 -10.45 -8.00
N GLU A 14 21.83 -10.07 -8.93
CA GLU A 14 21.81 -8.72 -9.50
C GLU A 14 21.58 -7.67 -8.41
N PHE A 15 20.59 -7.90 -7.55
CA PHE A 15 20.28 -7.07 -6.39
C PHE A 15 21.48 -6.91 -5.45
N LEU A 16 22.03 -8.02 -4.95
CA LEU A 16 23.16 -8.02 -4.01
C LEU A 16 24.46 -7.45 -4.62
N SER A 17 24.58 -7.44 -5.96
CA SER A 17 25.73 -6.81 -6.64
C SER A 17 25.70 -5.28 -6.56
N LYS A 18 24.52 -4.67 -6.35
CA LYS A 18 24.31 -3.22 -6.34
C LYS A 18 23.94 -2.68 -4.98
N VAL A 19 23.24 -3.46 -4.15
CA VAL A 19 22.78 -3.00 -2.84
C VAL A 19 23.11 -4.00 -1.73
N LYS A 20 23.25 -3.47 -0.52
CA LYS A 20 23.37 -4.22 0.73
C LYS A 20 22.13 -3.96 1.57
N LYS A 21 21.58 -5.05 2.09
CA LYS A 21 20.50 -5.03 3.05
C LYS A 21 21.08 -4.80 4.45
N ILE A 22 20.59 -3.78 5.16
CA ILE A 22 20.98 -3.48 6.54
C ILE A 22 19.69 -3.43 7.37
N ASN A 23 19.69 -4.12 8.52
CA ASN A 23 18.57 -4.06 9.46
C ASN A 23 18.85 -2.94 10.47
N ASP A 24 18.07 -1.86 10.42
CA ASP A 24 18.10 -0.75 11.36
C ASP A 24 16.99 -0.96 12.40
N ALA A 25 17.32 -0.79 13.69
CA ALA A 25 16.36 -0.99 14.78
C ALA A 25 15.19 0.00 14.76
N CYS A 26 15.34 1.16 14.10
CA CYS A 26 14.33 2.23 14.05
C CYS A 26 13.46 2.20 12.79
N PHE A 27 14.02 1.74 11.65
CA PHE A 27 13.34 1.80 10.35
C PHE A 27 13.11 0.42 9.71
N GLY A 28 13.51 -0.64 10.40
CA GLY A 28 13.47 -2.00 9.87
C GLY A 28 14.51 -2.18 8.77
N MET A 29 14.09 -2.80 7.67
CA MET A 29 15.02 -3.14 6.58
C MET A 29 15.28 -1.95 5.66
N SER A 30 16.55 -1.63 5.44
CA SER A 30 17.01 -0.58 4.52
C SER A 30 17.95 -1.14 3.45
N LEU A 31 17.95 -0.52 2.27
CA LEU A 31 18.84 -0.85 1.17
C LEU A 31 19.88 0.25 0.97
N PHE A 32 21.15 -0.13 0.95
CA PHE A 32 22.26 0.81 0.73
C PHE A 32 23.04 0.44 -0.51
N ALA A 33 23.45 1.41 -1.31
CA ALA A 33 24.25 1.18 -2.49
C ALA A 33 25.62 0.58 -2.11
N SER A 34 25.97 -0.57 -2.68
CA SER A 34 27.28 -1.23 -2.50
C SER A 34 28.39 -0.56 -3.29
N LYS A 35 28.02 0.19 -4.33
CA LYS A 35 28.87 0.90 -5.28
C LYS A 35 28.10 2.09 -5.82
N SER A 36 28.74 2.96 -6.60
CA SER A 36 28.04 4.05 -7.26
C SER A 36 26.99 3.50 -8.23
N ILE A 37 25.78 4.07 -8.20
CA ILE A 37 24.68 3.78 -9.13
C ILE A 37 24.38 5.08 -9.87
N GLN A 38 24.43 5.08 -11.20
CA GLN A 38 24.07 6.26 -11.99
C GLN A 38 22.57 6.36 -12.22
N THR A 39 22.11 7.59 -12.43
CA THR A 39 20.75 7.90 -12.87
C THR A 39 20.43 7.12 -14.15
N GLY A 40 19.25 6.49 -14.20
CA GLY A 40 18.80 5.64 -15.31
C GLY A 40 19.29 4.19 -15.23
N GLU A 41 20.16 3.83 -14.29
CA GLU A 41 20.51 2.43 -14.08
C GLU A 41 19.37 1.66 -13.41
N CYS A 42 19.15 0.41 -13.86
CA CYS A 42 18.24 -0.52 -13.19
C CYS A 42 18.87 -0.98 -11.87
N ILE A 43 18.25 -0.64 -10.75
CA ILE A 43 18.70 -1.03 -9.41
C ILE A 43 18.33 -2.50 -9.15
N LEU A 44 17.11 -2.87 -9.53
CA LEU A 44 16.56 -4.20 -9.33
C LEU A 44 15.58 -4.52 -10.47
N ARG A 45 15.61 -5.77 -10.92
CA ARG A 45 14.64 -6.36 -11.83
C ARG A 45 14.14 -7.67 -11.23
N VAL A 46 12.81 -7.84 -11.15
CA VAL A 46 12.15 -9.00 -10.56
C VAL A 46 11.14 -9.57 -11.55
N PRO A 47 11.38 -10.76 -12.10
CA PRO A 47 10.42 -11.47 -12.93
C PRO A 47 9.09 -11.73 -12.23
N TYR A 48 7.99 -11.64 -12.98
CA TYR A 48 6.65 -11.84 -12.44
C TYR A 48 6.41 -13.22 -11.84
N ASN A 49 7.07 -14.27 -12.37
CA ASN A 49 6.97 -15.62 -11.83
C ASN A 49 7.60 -15.79 -10.44
N VAL A 50 8.41 -14.83 -9.99
CA VAL A 50 9.03 -14.82 -8.65
C VAL A 50 8.15 -14.09 -7.62
N GLN A 51 7.24 -13.24 -8.07
CA GLN A 51 6.37 -12.45 -7.21
C GLN A 51 5.30 -13.31 -6.52
N ILE A 52 4.78 -12.81 -5.40
CA ILE A 52 3.67 -13.44 -4.68
C ILE A 52 2.42 -12.61 -4.94
N ALA A 53 1.40 -13.21 -5.54
CA ALA A 53 0.15 -12.58 -5.95
C ALA A 53 -1.06 -13.48 -5.59
N PRO A 54 -2.30 -12.95 -5.59
CA PRO A 54 -3.51 -13.75 -5.40
C PRO A 54 -3.60 -14.96 -6.35
N ASP A 55 -3.03 -14.85 -7.55
CA ASP A 55 -2.96 -15.94 -8.55
C ASP A 55 -2.20 -17.18 -8.05
N ASN A 56 -1.38 -17.05 -7.00
CA ASN A 56 -0.66 -18.17 -6.39
C ASN A 56 -1.55 -19.00 -5.44
N LEU A 57 -2.79 -18.59 -5.19
CA LEU A 57 -3.76 -19.43 -4.47
C LEU A 57 -3.96 -20.75 -5.22
N LEU A 58 -4.04 -21.85 -4.46
CA LEU A 58 -4.42 -23.15 -5.03
C LEU A 58 -5.78 -23.00 -5.74
N PRO A 59 -5.98 -23.57 -6.94
CA PRO A 59 -7.23 -23.42 -7.69
C PRO A 59 -8.49 -23.76 -6.88
N LYS A 60 -8.39 -24.76 -6.00
CA LYS A 60 -9.45 -25.14 -5.05
C LYS A 60 -9.81 -23.99 -4.10
N VAL A 61 -8.82 -23.30 -3.54
CA VAL A 61 -9.03 -22.13 -2.66
C VAL A 61 -9.56 -20.95 -3.46
N ALA A 62 -8.97 -20.65 -4.61
CA ALA A 62 -9.39 -19.55 -5.47
C ALA A 62 -10.85 -19.70 -5.91
N SER A 63 -11.33 -20.91 -6.19
CA SER A 63 -12.74 -21.16 -6.56
C SER A 63 -13.74 -20.98 -5.42
N LEU A 64 -13.30 -21.06 -4.16
CA LEU A 64 -14.14 -20.94 -2.98
C LEU A 64 -14.26 -19.49 -2.49
N LEU A 65 -13.26 -18.66 -2.81
CA LEU A 65 -13.25 -17.25 -2.47
C LEU A 65 -13.98 -16.46 -3.56
N ASP A 66 -15.13 -15.90 -3.22
CA ASP A 66 -15.90 -15.06 -4.12
C ASP A 66 -15.17 -13.74 -4.47
N ASN A 67 -15.81 -12.93 -5.32
CA ASN A 67 -15.30 -11.61 -5.68
C ASN A 67 -15.53 -10.55 -4.60
N GLU A 68 -16.24 -10.88 -3.50
CA GLU A 68 -16.42 -9.97 -2.38
C GLU A 68 -15.20 -9.95 -1.45
N VAL A 69 -14.39 -11.01 -1.45
CA VAL A 69 -13.09 -11.02 -0.77
C VAL A 69 -12.07 -10.27 -1.63
N GLY A 70 -11.56 -9.17 -1.09
CA GLY A 70 -10.59 -8.31 -1.78
C GLY A 70 -9.25 -8.99 -2.06
N ASN A 71 -8.51 -8.50 -3.06
CA ASN A 71 -7.21 -9.06 -3.45
C ASN A 71 -6.16 -9.01 -2.32
N VAL A 72 -6.23 -8.01 -1.45
CA VAL A 72 -5.35 -7.91 -0.28
C VAL A 72 -5.56 -9.10 0.67
N ALA A 73 -6.82 -9.40 1.00
CA ALA A 73 -7.17 -10.55 1.83
C ALA A 73 -6.79 -11.88 1.16
N LYS A 74 -6.99 -12.02 -0.16
CA LYS A 74 -6.57 -13.21 -0.93
C LYS A 74 -5.06 -13.41 -0.86
N LEU A 75 -4.27 -12.35 -1.06
CA LEU A 75 -2.82 -12.40 -0.99
C LEU A 75 -2.33 -12.69 0.45
N ALA A 76 -3.01 -12.17 1.47
CA ALA A 76 -2.70 -12.48 2.87
C ALA A 76 -2.82 -13.99 3.16
N ILE A 77 -3.82 -14.67 2.59
CA ILE A 77 -3.95 -16.13 2.69
C ILE A 77 -2.80 -16.86 1.99
N VAL A 78 -2.35 -16.39 0.83
CA VAL A 78 -1.16 -16.96 0.17
C VAL A 78 0.06 -16.86 1.10
N ILE A 79 0.31 -15.70 1.70
CA ILE A 79 1.42 -15.51 2.64
C ILE A 79 1.33 -16.51 3.80
N LEU A 80 0.15 -16.66 4.40
CA LEU A 80 -0.04 -17.57 5.54
C LEU A 80 0.17 -19.04 5.18
N ILE A 81 -0.32 -19.47 4.01
CA ILE A 81 -0.10 -20.83 3.51
C ILE A 81 1.40 -21.08 3.31
N GLU A 82 2.10 -20.14 2.68
CA GLU A 82 3.55 -20.26 2.44
C GLU A 82 4.37 -20.19 3.73
N GLN A 83 3.97 -19.36 4.70
CA GLN A 83 4.55 -19.35 6.05
C GLN A 83 4.39 -20.71 6.74
N LYS A 84 3.20 -21.31 6.67
CA LYS A 84 2.92 -22.63 7.26
C LYS A 84 3.73 -23.76 6.61
N ARG A 85 4.00 -23.68 5.30
CA ARG A 85 4.88 -24.61 4.58
C ARG A 85 6.34 -24.53 5.06
N GLY A 86 6.74 -23.42 5.68
CA GLY A 86 8.09 -23.26 6.22
C GLY A 86 9.16 -23.45 5.15
N GLN A 87 10.10 -24.37 5.37
CA GLN A 87 11.21 -24.63 4.44
C GLN A 87 10.79 -25.32 3.14
N GLU A 88 9.55 -25.83 3.05
CA GLU A 88 8.98 -26.39 1.82
C GLU A 88 8.38 -25.32 0.90
N SER A 89 8.34 -24.06 1.34
CA SER A 89 7.97 -22.92 0.51
C SER A 89 9.15 -22.49 -0.36
N GLU A 90 8.91 -22.31 -1.66
CA GLU A 90 9.91 -21.70 -2.56
C GLU A 90 10.25 -20.27 -2.10
N TRP A 91 9.27 -19.56 -1.53
CA TRP A 91 9.46 -18.19 -1.01
C TRP A 91 10.01 -18.11 0.40
N ALA A 92 10.36 -19.22 1.07
CA ALA A 92 10.90 -19.22 2.43
C ALA A 92 12.07 -18.22 2.65
N PRO A 93 13.04 -18.07 1.72
CA PRO A 93 14.12 -17.11 1.88
C PRO A 93 13.64 -15.64 1.90
N TYR A 94 12.57 -15.33 1.18
CA TYR A 94 11.96 -14.00 1.17
C TYR A 94 11.03 -13.81 2.37
N ILE A 95 10.14 -14.76 2.65
CA ILE A 95 9.17 -14.68 3.75
C ILE A 95 9.87 -14.54 5.10
N SER A 96 11.00 -15.23 5.31
CA SER A 96 11.81 -15.11 6.53
C SER A 96 12.42 -13.71 6.75
N CYS A 97 12.42 -12.86 5.72
CA CYS A 97 12.87 -11.48 5.78
C CYS A 97 11.76 -10.47 6.03
N LEU A 98 10.49 -10.89 6.03
CA LEU A 98 9.36 -9.99 6.28
C LEU A 98 9.29 -9.59 7.76
N PRO A 99 8.79 -8.37 8.06
CA PRO A 99 8.61 -7.92 9.44
C PRO A 99 7.74 -8.86 10.26
N ARG A 100 8.13 -9.09 11.50
CA ARG A 100 7.35 -9.83 12.50
C ARG A 100 6.20 -8.96 13.02
N PRO A 101 5.18 -9.54 13.66
CA PRO A 101 4.05 -8.77 14.19
C PRO A 101 4.46 -7.60 15.10
N GLY A 102 5.50 -7.77 15.93
CA GLY A 102 6.01 -6.70 16.81
C GLY A 102 6.78 -5.57 16.12
N GLU A 103 7.06 -5.70 14.82
CA GLU A 103 7.76 -4.70 13.99
C GLU A 103 6.77 -3.93 13.09
N MET A 104 5.46 -4.21 13.21
CA MET A 104 4.41 -3.51 12.48
C MET A 104 3.86 -2.35 13.29
N HIS A 105 3.78 -1.17 12.68
CA HIS A 105 3.39 0.08 13.37
C HIS A 105 2.11 0.73 12.80
N SER A 106 1.45 0.10 11.83
CA SER A 106 0.15 0.54 11.33
C SER A 106 -0.89 0.56 12.45
N THR A 107 -1.82 1.51 12.38
CA THR A 107 -2.78 1.78 13.46
C THR A 107 -3.69 0.61 13.81
N ILE A 108 -3.83 -0.38 12.92
CA ILE A 108 -4.54 -1.63 13.20
C ILE A 108 -3.90 -2.43 14.35
N PHE A 109 -2.62 -2.24 14.66
CA PHE A 109 -1.94 -2.86 15.80
C PHE A 109 -1.97 -2.02 17.08
N TRP A 110 -2.46 -0.78 17.01
CA TRP A 110 -2.45 0.12 18.16
C TRP A 110 -3.41 -0.35 19.25
N SER A 111 -2.96 -0.20 20.48
CA SER A 111 -3.75 -0.37 21.69
C SER A 111 -4.89 0.64 21.74
N LYS A 112 -5.88 0.36 22.59
CA LYS A 112 -6.99 1.29 22.82
C LYS A 112 -6.50 2.67 23.28
N SER A 113 -5.55 2.72 24.21
CA SER A 113 -4.98 3.98 24.71
C SER A 113 -4.29 4.78 23.62
N GLU A 114 -3.61 4.13 22.69
CA GLU A 114 -2.95 4.82 21.56
C GLU A 114 -3.98 5.37 20.58
N LEU A 115 -5.03 4.60 20.26
CA LEU A 115 -6.11 5.06 19.41
C LEU A 115 -6.92 6.20 20.05
N ASP A 116 -7.12 6.18 21.36
CA ASP A 116 -7.84 7.23 22.09
C ASP A 116 -7.13 8.60 21.95
N MET A 117 -5.80 8.63 21.77
CA MET A 117 -5.06 9.87 21.50
C MET A 117 -5.47 10.56 20.19
N ILE A 118 -5.99 9.78 19.23
CA ILE A 118 -6.36 10.27 17.89
C ILE A 118 -7.87 10.13 17.61
N HIS A 119 -8.72 9.93 18.63
CA HIS A 119 -10.13 9.57 18.48
C HIS A 119 -10.98 10.51 17.59
N GLN A 120 -10.62 11.80 17.50
CA GLN A 120 -11.32 12.80 16.68
C GLN A 120 -10.82 12.86 15.23
N SER A 121 -9.76 12.13 14.90
CA SER A 121 -9.17 12.14 13.57
C SER A 121 -9.90 11.19 12.61
N THR A 122 -9.79 11.46 11.31
CA THR A 122 -10.23 10.53 10.28
C THR A 122 -9.43 9.23 10.33
N VAL A 123 -8.15 9.28 10.70
CA VAL A 123 -7.28 8.10 10.86
C VAL A 123 -7.87 7.11 11.86
N TYR A 124 -8.41 7.57 13.00
CA TYR A 124 -9.09 6.70 13.95
C TYR A 124 -10.28 5.98 13.30
N GLN A 125 -11.14 6.74 12.62
CA GLN A 125 -12.35 6.19 11.98
C GLN A 125 -12.00 5.16 10.90
N GLU A 126 -11.02 5.46 10.06
CA GLU A 126 -10.53 4.53 9.03
C GLU A 126 -9.88 3.29 9.64
N THR A 127 -9.14 3.45 10.75
CA THR A 127 -8.55 2.30 11.47
C THR A 127 -9.63 1.35 11.99
N ILE A 128 -10.70 1.87 12.59
CA ILE A 128 -11.81 1.04 13.10
C ILE A 128 -12.52 0.32 11.95
N LYS A 129 -12.76 1.02 10.83
CA LYS A 129 -13.34 0.40 9.62
C LYS A 129 -12.46 -0.71 9.06
N GLU A 130 -11.15 -0.48 8.98
CA GLU A 130 -10.20 -1.46 8.47
C GLU A 130 -10.13 -2.69 9.37
N LYS A 131 -10.07 -2.52 10.70
CA LYS A 131 -10.15 -3.64 11.67
C LYS A 131 -11.42 -4.49 11.43
N TYR A 132 -12.57 -3.84 11.33
CA TYR A 132 -13.85 -4.52 11.08
C TYR A 132 -13.85 -5.26 9.73
N GLN A 133 -13.31 -4.64 8.68
CA GLN A 133 -13.26 -5.25 7.35
C GLN A 133 -12.33 -6.47 7.32
N ILE A 134 -11.17 -6.40 7.98
CA ILE A 134 -10.23 -7.53 8.09
C ILE A 134 -10.89 -8.72 8.81
N GLU A 135 -11.58 -8.47 9.94
CA GLU A 135 -12.32 -9.50 10.67
C GLU A 135 -13.41 -10.14 9.79
N LYS A 136 -14.18 -9.32 9.08
CA LYS A 136 -15.23 -9.78 8.17
C LYS A 136 -14.66 -10.64 7.05
N ASP A 137 -13.56 -10.24 6.43
CA ASP A 137 -12.90 -11.01 5.38
C ASP A 137 -12.36 -12.34 5.91
N PHE A 138 -11.76 -12.33 7.10
CA PHE A 138 -11.28 -13.56 7.73
C PHE A 138 -12.41 -14.56 8.02
N LEU A 139 -13.56 -14.09 8.52
CA LEU A 139 -14.73 -14.92 8.75
C LEU A 139 -15.27 -15.51 7.44
N LYS A 140 -15.36 -14.71 6.38
CA LYS A 140 -15.76 -15.19 5.05
C LYS A 140 -14.81 -16.27 4.52
N ILE A 141 -13.51 -16.04 4.64
CA ILE A 141 -12.50 -17.00 4.21
C ILE A 141 -12.60 -18.31 5.02
N LYS A 142 -12.77 -18.22 6.35
CA LYS A 142 -12.99 -19.40 7.20
C LYS A 142 -14.22 -20.19 6.79
N LEU A 143 -15.34 -19.51 6.53
CA LEU A 143 -16.57 -20.15 6.07
C LEU A 143 -16.42 -20.80 4.69
N ALA A 144 -15.75 -20.12 3.75
CA ALA A 144 -15.49 -20.65 2.43
C ALA A 144 -14.60 -21.91 2.46
N LEU A 145 -13.70 -22.00 3.44
CA LEU A 145 -12.76 -23.11 3.61
C LEU A 145 -13.20 -24.15 4.66
N ASP A 146 -14.45 -24.11 5.12
CA ASP A 146 -14.98 -25.02 6.14
C ASP A 146 -14.93 -26.51 5.73
N HIS A 147 -15.05 -26.77 4.42
CA HIS A 147 -14.92 -28.13 3.85
C HIS A 147 -13.46 -28.53 3.56
N SER A 148 -12.49 -27.68 3.89
CA SER A 148 -11.06 -27.93 3.72
C SER A 148 -10.25 -27.22 4.83
N PRO A 149 -10.56 -27.53 6.11
CA PRO A 149 -10.02 -26.81 7.25
C PRO A 149 -8.50 -27.00 7.40
N GLU A 150 -7.91 -28.03 6.78
CA GLU A 150 -6.47 -28.28 6.78
C GLU A 150 -5.65 -27.10 6.23
N ILE A 151 -6.24 -26.30 5.33
CA ILE A 151 -5.60 -25.12 4.74
C ILE A 151 -5.41 -24.03 5.79
N LEU A 152 -6.42 -23.80 6.64
CA LEU A 152 -6.40 -22.78 7.69
C LEU A 152 -6.06 -23.34 9.08
N ASP A 153 -5.74 -24.62 9.18
CA ASP A 153 -5.45 -25.24 10.47
C ASP A 153 -4.28 -24.54 11.17
N GLY A 154 -4.49 -24.14 12.42
CA GLY A 154 -3.56 -23.34 13.21
C GLY A 154 -3.51 -21.84 12.90
N ILE A 155 -4.21 -21.34 11.88
CA ILE A 155 -4.22 -19.90 11.53
C ILE A 155 -5.25 -19.14 12.39
N THR A 156 -4.76 -18.16 13.13
CA THR A 156 -5.55 -17.27 13.99
C THR A 156 -5.96 -15.98 13.26
N LEU A 157 -6.84 -15.19 13.88
CA LEU A 157 -7.19 -13.87 13.35
C LEU A 157 -5.98 -12.93 13.42
N GLU A 158 -5.16 -13.04 14.46
CA GLU A 158 -3.94 -12.28 14.67
C GLU A 158 -2.92 -12.54 13.56
N ASP A 159 -2.75 -13.80 13.15
CA ASP A 159 -1.91 -14.17 12.00
C ASP A 159 -2.44 -13.53 10.71
N PHE A 160 -3.77 -13.54 10.52
CA PHE A 160 -4.39 -12.91 9.35
C PHE A 160 -4.25 -11.39 9.34
N ILE A 161 -4.40 -10.72 10.48
CA ILE A 161 -4.15 -9.27 10.61
C ILE A 161 -2.69 -8.96 10.26
N HIS A 162 -1.74 -9.77 10.74
CA HIS A 162 -0.32 -9.62 10.41
C HIS A 162 -0.06 -9.77 8.90
N ALA A 163 -0.55 -10.85 8.30
CA ALA A 163 -0.39 -11.09 6.86
C ALA A 163 -1.07 -9.99 6.03
N TYR A 164 -2.26 -9.53 6.42
CA TYR A 164 -2.97 -8.44 5.77
C TYR A 164 -2.14 -7.14 5.81
N ALA A 165 -1.55 -6.83 6.97
CA ALA A 165 -0.70 -5.66 7.13
C ALA A 165 0.59 -5.74 6.29
N LEU A 166 1.18 -6.93 6.17
CA LEU A 166 2.32 -7.17 5.26
C LEU A 166 1.93 -6.85 3.82
N VAL A 167 0.75 -7.31 3.37
CA VAL A 167 0.27 -7.00 2.02
C VAL A 167 0.03 -5.50 1.85
N ARG A 168 -0.68 -4.84 2.79
CA ARG A 168 -0.98 -3.41 2.69
C ARG A 168 0.27 -2.53 2.63
N SER A 169 1.30 -2.89 3.39
CA SER A 169 2.54 -2.09 3.48
C SER A 169 3.56 -2.39 2.38
N ARG A 170 3.47 -3.53 1.68
CA ARG A 170 4.55 -4.02 0.78
C ARG A 170 4.10 -4.43 -0.61
N ALA A 171 2.81 -4.68 -0.82
CA ALA A 171 2.33 -5.08 -2.14
C ALA A 171 2.17 -3.89 -3.08
N TRP A 172 2.44 -4.12 -4.35
CA TRP A 172 2.36 -3.13 -5.42
C TRP A 172 1.26 -3.49 -6.40
N GLY A 173 0.54 -2.47 -6.84
CA GLY A 173 -0.49 -2.61 -7.87
C GLY A 173 0.13 -2.73 -9.26
N SER A 174 -0.43 -3.63 -10.07
CA SER A 174 -0.14 -3.83 -11.49
C SER A 174 -1.45 -4.04 -12.26
N THR A 175 -1.36 -4.19 -13.58
CA THR A 175 -2.53 -4.58 -14.39
C THR A 175 -3.08 -5.97 -14.02
N ARG A 176 -2.25 -6.78 -13.35
CA ARG A 176 -2.58 -8.13 -12.87
C ARG A 176 -3.13 -8.16 -11.44
N GLY A 177 -3.32 -7.00 -10.81
CA GLY A 177 -3.71 -6.88 -9.41
C GLY A 177 -2.52 -6.55 -8.51
N VAL A 178 -2.60 -6.94 -7.23
CA VAL A 178 -1.57 -6.65 -6.22
C VAL A 178 -0.60 -7.82 -6.07
N SER A 179 0.69 -7.53 -5.94
CA SER A 179 1.71 -8.53 -5.66
C SER A 179 2.77 -8.03 -4.68
N LEU A 180 3.32 -8.92 -3.85
CA LEU A 180 4.61 -8.67 -3.22
C LEU A 180 5.71 -8.95 -4.22
N ILE A 181 6.64 -8.01 -4.32
CA ILE A 181 7.76 -8.04 -5.26
C ILE A 181 9.02 -8.22 -4.43
N PRO A 182 9.53 -9.46 -4.28
CA PRO A 182 10.68 -9.73 -3.44
C PRO A 182 11.85 -8.79 -3.72
N PHE A 183 12.53 -8.35 -2.66
CA PHE A 183 13.67 -7.41 -2.68
C PHE A 183 13.30 -5.96 -2.97
N ALA A 184 12.34 -5.71 -3.86
CA ALA A 184 11.93 -4.34 -4.20
C ALA A 184 11.25 -3.67 -3.01
N ASP A 185 10.45 -4.44 -2.27
CA ASP A 185 9.71 -4.03 -1.08
C ASP A 185 10.59 -3.77 0.16
N PHE A 186 11.90 -3.97 0.09
CA PHE A 186 12.84 -3.54 1.13
C PHE A 186 13.33 -2.09 0.95
N SER A 187 13.05 -1.47 -0.20
CA SER A 187 13.40 -0.06 -0.43
C SER A 187 12.50 0.83 0.40
N ASN A 188 13.04 1.82 1.13
CA ASN A 188 12.25 2.72 1.96
C ASN A 188 11.69 3.93 1.18
N HIS A 189 10.73 4.63 1.79
CA HIS A 189 10.03 5.76 1.17
C HIS A 189 10.82 7.08 1.21
N ASP A 190 10.93 7.74 0.07
CA ASP A 190 11.17 9.17 -0.05
C ASP A 190 10.04 9.83 -0.88
N GLY A 191 9.42 10.87 -0.32
CA GLY A 191 8.36 11.64 -0.99
C GLY A 191 8.87 12.47 -2.18
N VAL A 192 10.17 12.78 -2.22
CA VAL A 192 10.81 13.58 -3.28
C VAL A 192 11.31 12.70 -4.41
N SER A 193 11.84 11.50 -4.14
CA SER A 193 12.33 10.57 -5.17
C SER A 193 11.32 10.34 -6.29
N GLU A 194 11.76 10.38 -7.54
CA GLU A 194 10.97 9.99 -8.72
C GLU A 194 11.13 8.49 -9.06
N ALA A 195 11.98 7.75 -8.35
CA ALA A 195 12.09 6.30 -8.52
C ALA A 195 10.87 5.60 -7.91
N PHE A 196 10.26 4.68 -8.65
CA PHE A 196 9.14 3.85 -8.17
C PHE A 196 9.21 2.50 -8.88
N ILE A 197 8.41 1.53 -8.42
CA ILE A 197 8.36 0.23 -9.09
C ILE A 197 7.59 0.37 -10.41
N LEU A 198 8.30 0.06 -11.49
CA LEU A 198 7.75 -0.04 -12.84
C LEU A 198 7.35 -1.48 -13.12
N ASN A 199 6.27 -1.65 -13.87
CA ASN A 199 5.78 -2.94 -14.33
C ASN A 199 5.88 -2.97 -15.87
N ASP A 200 6.71 -3.85 -16.41
CA ASP A 200 6.87 -4.08 -17.84
C ASP A 200 6.14 -5.37 -18.22
N GLU A 201 4.92 -5.22 -18.76
CA GLU A 201 4.08 -6.35 -19.16
C GLU A 201 4.65 -7.10 -20.37
N ASP A 202 5.37 -6.45 -21.27
CA ASP A 202 5.94 -7.12 -22.45
C ASP A 202 7.09 -8.04 -22.02
N LYS A 203 7.92 -7.57 -21.08
CA LYS A 203 9.03 -8.34 -20.52
C LYS A 203 8.65 -9.21 -19.32
N GLN A 204 7.44 -9.05 -18.77
CA GLN A 204 6.95 -9.74 -17.57
C GLN A 204 7.88 -9.57 -16.36
N VAL A 205 8.33 -8.34 -16.12
CA VAL A 205 9.23 -7.98 -15.00
C VAL A 205 8.75 -6.72 -14.30
N SER A 206 9.03 -6.62 -13.00
CA SER A 206 9.00 -5.37 -12.26
C SER A 206 10.41 -4.82 -12.09
N GLU A 207 10.59 -3.51 -12.24
CA GLU A 207 11.91 -2.87 -12.22
C GLU A 207 11.91 -1.64 -11.30
N VAL A 208 13.04 -1.38 -10.69
CA VAL A 208 13.34 -0.10 -10.03
C VAL A 208 14.49 0.54 -10.79
N ILE A 209 14.24 1.73 -11.34
CA ILE A 209 15.25 2.52 -12.06
C ILE A 209 15.67 3.69 -11.18
N ALA A 210 16.98 3.92 -11.09
CA ALA A 210 17.52 5.04 -10.35
C ALA A 210 17.10 6.37 -10.97
N ASP A 211 16.44 7.23 -10.20
CA ASP A 211 16.04 8.58 -10.57
C ASP A 211 17.17 9.61 -10.40
N ARG A 212 18.21 9.23 -9.66
CA ARG A 212 19.39 10.03 -9.37
C ARG A 212 20.63 9.17 -9.22
N ASN A 213 21.78 9.82 -9.06
CA ASN A 213 23.02 9.14 -8.70
C ASN A 213 22.99 8.78 -7.21
N PHE A 214 23.44 7.57 -6.87
CA PHE A 214 23.69 7.13 -5.49
C PHE A 214 25.19 6.89 -5.30
N ALA A 215 25.76 7.45 -4.24
CA ALA A 215 27.12 7.14 -3.82
C ALA A 215 27.18 5.78 -3.11
N PRO A 216 28.34 5.11 -3.07
CA PRO A 216 28.50 3.93 -2.19
C PRO A 216 28.11 4.28 -0.75
N HIS A 217 27.39 3.37 -0.10
CA HIS A 217 26.84 3.49 1.25
C HIS A 217 25.72 4.51 1.43
N GLU A 218 25.19 5.06 0.34
CA GLU A 218 23.97 5.87 0.38
C GLU A 218 22.72 4.98 0.38
N GLU A 219 21.71 5.34 1.17
CA GLU A 219 20.44 4.61 1.17
C GLU A 219 19.71 4.81 -0.17
N VAL A 220 19.23 3.70 -0.73
CA VAL A 220 18.44 3.65 -1.94
C VAL A 220 16.97 3.74 -1.53
N LEU A 221 16.42 4.94 -1.69
CA LEU A 221 15.03 5.24 -1.40
C LEU A 221 14.21 5.29 -2.70
N ILE A 222 12.94 4.92 -2.61
CA ILE A 222 11.97 5.00 -3.70
C ILE A 222 10.71 5.74 -3.20
N ARG A 223 9.84 6.14 -4.12
CA ARG A 223 8.52 6.67 -3.79
C ARG A 223 7.48 5.56 -3.82
N TYR A 224 6.88 5.25 -2.66
CA TYR A 224 5.72 4.35 -2.56
C TYR A 224 4.50 4.93 -3.26
N GLY A 225 4.29 6.23 -3.07
CA GLY A 225 3.22 6.99 -3.69
C GLY A 225 3.25 8.44 -3.22
N LYS A 226 2.31 9.23 -3.74
CA LYS A 226 2.11 10.62 -3.30
C LYS A 226 1.06 10.64 -2.19
N PHE A 227 1.44 10.09 -1.04
CA PHE A 227 0.54 9.82 0.09
C PHE A 227 0.60 10.90 1.16
N SER A 228 -0.53 11.15 1.84
CA SER A 228 -0.55 11.95 3.07
C SER A 228 0.08 11.21 4.23
N ASN A 229 0.42 11.92 5.29
CA ASN A 229 0.84 11.28 6.54
C ASN A 229 -0.27 10.41 7.14
N ALA A 230 -1.54 10.75 6.92
CA ALA A 230 -2.66 9.88 7.30
C ALA A 230 -2.63 8.53 6.56
N ALA A 231 -2.41 8.54 5.25
CA ALA A 231 -2.28 7.31 4.46
C ALA A 231 -1.00 6.53 4.79
N LEU A 232 0.13 7.22 4.94
CA LEU A 232 1.41 6.59 5.34
C LEU A 232 1.28 5.88 6.70
N LEU A 233 0.59 6.50 7.66
CA LEU A 233 0.38 5.92 8.98
C LEU A 233 -0.57 4.71 8.96
N LEU A 234 -1.67 4.80 8.21
CA LEU A 234 -2.64 3.71 8.07
C LEU A 234 -2.02 2.49 7.37
N GLU A 235 -1.33 2.70 6.25
CA GLU A 235 -0.89 1.62 5.37
C GLU A 235 0.51 1.09 5.69
N PHE A 236 1.42 1.95 6.11
CA PHE A 236 2.84 1.62 6.28
C PHE A 236 3.34 1.76 7.73
N GLY A 237 2.58 2.43 8.60
CA GLY A 237 2.93 2.58 10.01
C GLY A 237 3.98 3.65 10.33
N PHE A 238 4.15 4.64 9.45
CA PHE A 238 5.06 5.77 9.70
C PHE A 238 4.52 7.09 9.14
N ILE A 239 5.15 8.20 9.53
CA ILE A 239 4.91 9.53 8.96
C ILE A 239 6.22 10.14 8.49
N VAL A 240 6.16 11.07 7.55
CA VAL A 240 7.33 11.80 7.06
C VAL A 240 7.26 13.26 7.51
N PRO A 241 8.30 13.78 8.19
CA PRO A 241 8.40 15.20 8.49
C PRO A 241 8.37 16.05 7.21
N HIS A 242 7.61 17.13 7.21
CA HIS A 242 7.51 18.04 6.06
C HIS A 242 7.07 17.37 4.75
N ASN A 243 6.21 16.34 4.82
CA ASN A 243 5.66 15.65 3.66
C ASN A 243 4.98 16.64 2.69
N ILE A 244 5.54 16.79 1.49
CA ILE A 244 5.03 17.69 0.44
C ILE A 244 3.72 17.20 -0.20
N HIS A 245 3.34 15.95 0.05
CA HIS A 245 2.10 15.34 -0.40
C HIS A 245 1.04 15.28 0.70
N ASP A 246 1.28 15.91 1.85
CA ASP A 246 0.34 15.87 2.96
C ASP A 246 -0.98 16.58 2.62
N GLN A 247 -2.07 15.94 3.04
CA GLN A 247 -3.42 16.36 2.67
C GLN A 247 -4.43 15.89 3.70
N VAL A 248 -5.51 16.66 3.82
CA VAL A 248 -6.69 16.32 4.61
C VAL A 248 -7.90 16.23 3.71
N GLN A 249 -8.75 15.25 3.97
CA GLN A 249 -10.02 15.09 3.27
C GLN A 249 -11.08 15.91 3.99
N ILE A 250 -11.79 16.76 3.25
CA ILE A 250 -12.97 17.45 3.77
C ILE A 250 -14.19 16.87 3.06
N HIS A 251 -15.10 16.36 3.88
CA HIS A 251 -16.38 15.88 3.40
C HIS A 251 -17.38 17.04 3.36
N ILE A 252 -17.99 17.27 2.20
CA ILE A 252 -19.12 18.17 2.07
C ILE A 252 -20.26 17.38 1.43
N ASP A 253 -21.40 17.40 2.10
CA ASP A 253 -22.63 16.82 1.59
C ASP A 253 -23.64 17.91 1.26
N VAL A 254 -24.48 17.64 0.26
CA VAL A 254 -25.69 18.41 0.04
C VAL A 254 -26.76 17.91 1.03
N PRO A 255 -27.26 18.75 1.95
CA PRO A 255 -28.23 18.29 2.94
C PRO A 255 -29.50 17.75 2.26
N ASN A 256 -30.01 16.63 2.74
CA ASN A 256 -31.21 15.98 2.18
C ASN A 256 -32.48 16.86 2.23
N HIS A 257 -32.48 17.89 3.07
CA HIS A 257 -33.59 18.84 3.24
C HIS A 257 -33.36 20.17 2.51
N ASP A 258 -32.32 20.26 1.67
CA ASP A 258 -32.07 21.43 0.84
C ASP A 258 -33.07 21.47 -0.32
N PHE A 259 -33.90 22.51 -0.39
CA PHE A 259 -34.87 22.70 -1.47
C PHE A 259 -34.22 22.80 -2.86
N LEU A 260 -32.93 23.15 -2.92
CA LEU A 260 -32.13 23.19 -4.14
C LEU A 260 -31.21 21.96 -4.27
N GLY A 261 -31.39 20.93 -3.44
CA GLY A 261 -30.49 19.80 -3.31
C GLY A 261 -30.25 19.07 -4.64
N GLU A 262 -31.33 18.75 -5.37
CA GLU A 262 -31.22 18.09 -6.68
C GLU A 262 -30.48 18.95 -7.71
N MET A 263 -30.70 20.27 -7.71
CA MET A 263 -29.98 21.19 -8.60
C MET A 263 -28.49 21.25 -8.25
N LYS A 264 -28.16 21.28 -6.96
CA LYS A 264 -26.76 21.27 -6.49
C LYS A 264 -26.08 19.95 -6.87
N LEU A 265 -26.72 18.81 -6.63
CA LEU A 265 -26.20 17.49 -7.00
C LEU A 265 -25.99 17.35 -8.52
N ASP A 266 -26.92 17.85 -9.33
CA ASP A 266 -26.79 17.85 -10.79
C ASP A 266 -25.60 18.73 -11.26
N ILE A 267 -25.38 19.90 -10.66
CA ILE A 267 -24.19 20.73 -10.92
C ILE A 267 -22.91 19.98 -10.55
N LEU A 268 -22.86 19.37 -9.35
CA LEU A 268 -21.68 18.63 -8.87
C LEU A 268 -21.33 17.46 -9.80
N ARG A 269 -22.35 16.69 -10.23
CA ARG A 269 -22.18 15.59 -11.20
C ARG A 269 -21.64 16.09 -12.55
N ARG A 270 -22.18 17.18 -13.09
CA ARG A 270 -21.73 17.74 -14.38
C ARG A 270 -20.28 18.21 -14.34
N HIS A 271 -19.86 18.79 -13.22
CA HIS A 271 -18.51 19.33 -13.07
C HIS A 271 -17.46 18.30 -12.62
N HIS A 272 -17.80 17.00 -12.60
CA HIS A 272 -16.88 15.89 -12.33
C HIS A 272 -15.97 16.19 -11.14
N LEU A 273 -16.58 16.43 -9.97
CA LEU A 273 -15.80 16.37 -8.75
C LEU A 273 -15.10 15.00 -8.71
N PRO A 274 -13.75 14.97 -8.65
CA PRO A 274 -13.04 13.72 -8.72
C PRO A 274 -13.41 12.90 -7.48
N THR A 275 -14.12 11.79 -7.70
CA THR A 275 -14.15 10.68 -6.75
C THR A 275 -12.73 10.16 -6.70
N THR A 276 -11.98 10.54 -5.67
CA THR A 276 -10.60 10.08 -5.48
C THR A 276 -10.60 8.57 -5.29
N ARG A 277 -10.25 7.86 -6.36
CA ARG A 277 -9.76 6.48 -6.28
C ARG A 277 -8.39 6.57 -5.63
N TYR A 278 -8.30 6.28 -4.33
CA TYR A 278 -7.05 5.77 -3.81
C TYR A 278 -6.68 4.54 -4.65
N ALA A 279 -5.40 4.34 -4.90
CA ALA A 279 -4.91 3.10 -5.50
C ALA A 279 -5.08 1.97 -4.48
N ASN A 280 -6.33 1.54 -4.28
CA ASN A 280 -6.89 0.39 -3.60
C ASN A 280 -8.39 0.70 -3.44
N ASP A 281 -9.22 -0.01 -4.20
CA ASP A 281 -10.63 0.27 -4.47
C ASP A 281 -11.53 0.44 -3.22
N PHE A 282 -11.61 1.66 -2.67
CA PHE A 282 -12.64 2.05 -1.71
C PHE A 282 -13.46 3.22 -2.26
N LYS A 283 -14.68 2.93 -2.72
CA LYS A 283 -15.67 3.94 -3.12
C LYS A 283 -16.37 4.49 -1.86
N PHE A 284 -16.16 5.76 -1.56
CA PHE A 284 -17.05 6.52 -0.67
C PHE A 284 -18.17 7.15 -1.51
N SER A 285 -19.43 6.90 -1.13
CA SER A 285 -20.60 7.54 -1.75
C SER A 285 -20.85 8.92 -1.13
N GLY A 286 -20.04 9.89 -1.52
CA GLY A 286 -20.24 11.31 -1.22
C GLY A 286 -19.18 12.13 -1.93
N ASP A 287 -19.53 13.34 -2.35
CA ASP A 287 -18.63 14.22 -3.12
C ASP A 287 -17.55 14.79 -2.18
N SER A 288 -16.49 14.01 -1.94
CA SER A 288 -15.35 14.47 -1.15
C SER A 288 -14.36 15.24 -2.01
N PHE A 289 -13.75 16.30 -1.47
CA PHE A 289 -12.60 16.96 -2.09
C PHE A 289 -11.41 16.95 -1.13
N ILE A 290 -10.22 17.00 -1.73
CA ILE A 290 -8.95 16.92 -1.03
C ILE A 290 -8.37 18.33 -0.95
N ILE A 291 -8.07 18.79 0.26
CA ILE A 291 -7.25 19.99 0.45
C ILE A 291 -5.82 19.55 0.72
N LYS A 292 -4.90 19.98 -0.15
CA LYS A 292 -3.45 19.88 0.08
C LYS A 292 -2.99 21.08 0.88
N GLU A 293 -2.13 20.85 1.87
CA GLU A 293 -1.51 21.97 2.59
C GLU A 293 -0.57 22.73 1.63
N VAL A 294 -0.84 24.01 1.36
CA VAL A 294 0.07 24.87 0.58
C VAL A 294 0.83 25.76 1.56
N ARG A 295 2.06 25.38 1.93
CA ARG A 295 2.94 26.23 2.74
C ARG A 295 3.69 27.23 1.85
N LYS A 296 3.41 28.53 2.02
CA LYS A 296 4.30 29.60 1.53
C LYS A 296 5.21 30.06 2.67
N ARG A 297 6.50 30.29 2.39
CA ARG A 297 7.58 30.56 3.38
C ARG A 297 7.42 31.84 4.23
N SER A 298 6.37 32.62 4.07
CA SER A 298 6.03 33.70 4.99
C SER A 298 4.55 34.06 4.79
N ALA A 299 3.79 34.09 5.88
CA ALA A 299 2.34 34.30 5.96
C ALA A 299 1.49 33.12 5.45
N THR A 300 0.81 32.49 6.41
CA THR A 300 -0.22 31.47 6.19
C THR A 300 -1.38 32.07 5.40
N ILE A 301 -1.43 31.77 4.11
CA ILE A 301 -2.66 31.82 3.33
C ILE A 301 -2.88 30.40 2.81
N THR A 302 -3.92 29.75 3.32
CA THR A 302 -4.41 28.46 2.83
C THR A 302 -5.01 28.66 1.44
N THR A 303 -4.21 28.56 0.39
CA THR A 303 -4.75 28.48 -0.98
C THR A 303 -5.23 27.06 -1.24
N CYS A 304 -6.56 26.90 -1.26
CA CYS A 304 -7.22 25.70 -1.74
C CYS A 304 -6.86 25.51 -3.22
N VAL A 305 -6.10 24.46 -3.55
CA VAL A 305 -6.02 23.99 -4.95
C VAL A 305 -7.31 23.20 -5.23
N CYS A 306 -8.42 23.93 -5.32
CA CYS A 306 -9.61 23.41 -5.98
C CYS A 306 -9.25 23.17 -7.44
N SER A 307 -9.71 22.05 -8.01
CA SER A 307 -9.85 21.97 -9.46
C SER A 307 -10.56 23.24 -9.93
N CYS A 308 -10.02 23.89 -10.96
CA CYS A 308 -10.27 25.28 -11.37
C CYS A 308 -11.77 25.67 -11.49
N SER A 309 -12.66 24.68 -11.58
CA SER A 309 -14.11 24.79 -11.71
C SER A 309 -14.83 25.39 -10.49
N LEU A 310 -14.36 25.15 -9.26
CA LEU A 310 -15.12 25.50 -8.04
C LEU A 310 -14.88 26.92 -7.51
N LEU A 311 -13.68 27.46 -7.70
CA LEU A 311 -13.37 28.86 -7.40
C LEU A 311 -14.24 29.82 -8.24
N GLN A 312 -14.61 29.43 -9.46
CA GLN A 312 -15.53 30.19 -10.29
C GLN A 312 -16.97 30.17 -9.77
N LEU A 313 -17.43 29.06 -9.16
CA LEU A 313 -18.77 28.92 -8.59
C LEU A 313 -18.97 29.82 -7.36
N PHE A 314 -18.00 29.86 -6.44
CA PHE A 314 -18.11 30.71 -5.25
C PHE A 314 -17.94 32.21 -5.55
N SER A 315 -17.21 32.58 -6.60
CA SER A 315 -17.09 34.00 -7.02
C SER A 315 -18.36 34.61 -7.61
N ARG A 316 -19.38 33.78 -7.93
CA ARG A 316 -20.65 34.23 -8.51
C ARG A 316 -21.79 34.40 -7.49
N PHE A 317 -21.55 34.11 -6.22
CA PHE A 317 -22.54 34.22 -5.15
C PHE A 317 -22.19 35.24 -4.05
N ASN A 318 -21.22 36.13 -4.30
CA ASN A 318 -21.00 37.37 -3.55
C ASN A 318 -21.28 38.57 -4.45
#